data_AF-A0A8S3FUE2-F1
#
_entry.id   AF-A0A8S3FUE2-F1
#
_cell.length_a   1.000
_cell.length_b   1.000
_cell.length_c   1.000
_cell.angle_alpha   90.00
_cell.angle_beta   90.00
_cell.angle_gamma   90.00
#
_symmetry.space_group_name_H-M   'P 1'
#
loop_
_entity.id
_entity.type
_entity.pdbx_description
1 polymer ?
#
loop_
_entity_poly.entity_id
_entity_poly.type
_entity_poly.pdbx_seq_one_letter_code
_entity_poly.pdbx_strand_id
1 'polypeptide(L)'
;IGLGYSILAGFSLVPAIFLLVVEYLHHHRLWFHYRPDSASENNITYAERHIRFLPITMTNDQQTSHWQDSRCDEGENCLSRNLYHVIMYHSGNTRYPPEQTLDNQIVIGFHQTSHAAAYSIAQSELRPSSTGWIGPGIYFATSLNHTEFKANQFGAYICAKVDLGKTKRITNPKDWSSGDQCDTVYYEHPHGADEFCVHNQNQIRSWIIVIDQDPNVRFLQEKNNKPLPSGNYVEDRLEDTVYRGCQF
;
A
#
# COMPACT_ATOMS: atom_id res chain seq x y z
N ILE A 1 27.63 -21.31 -46.56
CA ILE A 1 26.83 -20.17 -46.07
C ILE A 1 25.99 -20.57 -44.84
N GLY A 2 25.21 -21.66 -44.88
CA GLY A 2 24.34 -22.06 -43.76
C GLY A 2 25.00 -22.32 -42.39
N LEU A 3 26.14 -23.03 -42.33
CA LEU A 3 26.78 -23.40 -41.06
C LEU A 3 27.24 -22.18 -40.22
N GLY A 4 27.77 -21.14 -40.88
CA GLY A 4 28.22 -19.93 -40.21
C GLY A 4 27.07 -19.16 -39.55
N TYR A 5 25.92 -19.07 -40.23
CA TYR A 5 24.72 -18.44 -39.67
C TYR A 5 24.15 -19.22 -38.49
N SER A 6 24.16 -20.56 -38.55
CA SER A 6 23.71 -21.40 -37.43
C SER A 6 24.58 -21.23 -36.18
N ILE A 7 25.90 -21.13 -36.36
CA ILE A 7 26.84 -20.89 -35.25
C ILE A 7 26.58 -19.51 -34.65
N LEU A 8 26.50 -18.45 -35.48
CA LEU A 8 26.24 -17.08 -35.02
C LEU A 8 24.89 -16.97 -34.29
N ALA A 9 23.84 -17.60 -34.82
CA ALA A 9 22.52 -17.64 -34.19
C ALA A 9 22.58 -18.35 -32.82
N GLY A 10 23.26 -19.49 -32.72
CA GLY A 10 23.48 -20.19 -31.45
C GLY A 10 24.18 -19.31 -30.41
N PHE A 11 25.23 -18.58 -30.81
CA PHE A 11 25.94 -17.65 -29.93
C PHE A 11 25.07 -16.47 -29.46
N SER A 12 24.10 -16.01 -30.27
CA SER A 12 23.15 -14.96 -29.85
C SER A 12 22.03 -15.47 -28.93
N LEU A 13 21.62 -16.74 -29.08
CA LEU A 13 20.49 -17.31 -28.38
C LEU A 13 20.83 -17.67 -26.92
N VAL A 14 22.06 -18.11 -26.67
CA VAL A 14 22.55 -18.41 -25.31
C VAL A 14 22.45 -17.22 -24.34
N PRO A 15 22.99 -16.03 -24.63
CA PRO A 15 22.86 -14.87 -23.75
C PRO A 15 21.41 -14.40 -23.62
N ALA A 16 20.60 -14.50 -24.68
CA ALA A 16 19.17 -14.17 -24.60
C ALA A 16 18.42 -15.10 -23.61
N ILE A 17 18.64 -16.42 -23.70
CA ILE A 17 18.07 -17.37 -22.72
C ILE A 17 18.60 -17.08 -21.31
N PHE A 18 19.89 -16.81 -21.16
CA PHE A 18 20.46 -16.48 -19.85
C PHE A 18 19.80 -15.24 -19.24
N LEU A 19 19.60 -14.17 -20.01
CA LEU A 19 18.91 -12.97 -19.55
C LEU A 19 17.47 -13.26 -19.15
N LEU A 20 16.73 -14.06 -19.93
CA LEU A 20 15.37 -14.49 -19.56
C LEU A 20 15.34 -15.29 -18.25
N VAL A 21 16.32 -16.17 -18.03
CA VAL A 21 16.44 -16.93 -16.77
C VAL A 21 16.76 -15.99 -15.60
N VAL A 22 17.67 -15.04 -15.77
CA VAL A 22 18.01 -14.05 -14.74
C VAL A 22 16.80 -13.18 -14.40
N GLU A 23 16.07 -12.70 -15.40
CA GLU A 23 14.85 -11.92 -15.23
C GLU A 23 13.77 -12.73 -14.51
N TYR A 24 13.54 -13.98 -14.93
CA TYR A 24 12.61 -14.90 -14.27
C TYR A 24 12.98 -15.14 -12.80
N LEU A 25 14.25 -15.41 -12.50
CA LEU A 25 14.72 -15.63 -11.13
C LEU A 25 14.61 -14.36 -10.29
N HIS A 26 14.92 -13.20 -10.88
CA HIS A 26 14.78 -11.90 -10.22
C HIS A 26 13.32 -11.63 -9.88
N HIS A 27 12.42 -11.78 -10.86
CA HIS A 27 10.98 -11.62 -10.67
C HIS A 27 10.45 -12.62 -9.64
N HIS A 28 10.81 -13.91 -9.72
CA HIS A 28 10.43 -14.91 -8.73
C HIS A 28 10.90 -14.51 -7.31
N ARG A 29 12.13 -14.03 -7.16
CA ARG A 29 12.64 -13.55 -5.87
C ARG A 29 11.85 -12.36 -5.35
N LEU A 30 11.56 -11.37 -6.19
CA LEU A 30 10.73 -10.22 -5.81
C LEU A 30 9.31 -10.65 -5.40
N TRP A 31 8.74 -11.63 -6.09
CA TRP A 31 7.36 -12.07 -5.82
C TRP A 31 7.21 -12.87 -4.53
N PHE A 32 8.16 -13.74 -4.21
CA PHE A 32 8.02 -14.70 -3.12
C PHE A 32 8.93 -14.44 -1.93
N HIS A 33 9.99 -13.65 -2.12
CA HIS A 33 11.04 -13.47 -1.12
C HIS A 33 11.41 -12.01 -0.89
N TYR A 34 10.65 -11.06 -1.45
CA TYR A 34 10.90 -9.65 -1.17
C TYR A 34 10.72 -9.35 0.31
N ARG A 35 11.82 -8.90 0.92
CA ARG A 35 11.88 -8.35 2.26
C ARG A 35 12.67 -7.06 2.16
N PRO A 36 12.12 -5.92 2.60
CA PRO A 36 12.83 -4.64 2.54
C PRO A 36 14.06 -4.62 3.47
N ASP A 37 14.10 -5.49 4.49
CA ASP A 37 15.26 -5.66 5.36
C ASP A 37 16.30 -6.63 4.77
N SER A 38 17.54 -6.15 4.63
CA SER A 38 18.73 -6.99 4.43
C SER A 38 19.27 -7.57 5.74
N ALA A 39 18.56 -7.38 6.87
CA ALA A 39 19.01 -7.83 8.18
C ALA A 39 18.98 -9.36 8.25
N SER A 40 20.12 -9.97 7.95
CA SER A 40 20.46 -11.37 8.11
C SER A 40 20.50 -11.82 9.58
N GLU A 41 19.98 -11.03 10.50
CA GLU A 41 20.14 -11.24 11.93
C GLU A 41 18.77 -11.23 12.62
N ASN A 42 18.38 -12.43 13.06
CA ASN A 42 17.29 -12.78 13.97
C ASN A 42 15.96 -13.22 13.35
N ASN A 43 15.32 -14.17 14.05
CA ASN A 43 13.98 -14.71 13.80
C ASN A 43 12.91 -13.62 13.97
N ILE A 44 12.84 -12.69 13.02
CA ILE A 44 11.78 -11.69 12.98
C ILE A 44 10.45 -12.43 12.75
N THR A 45 9.53 -12.25 13.70
CA THR A 45 8.16 -12.76 13.61
C THR A 45 7.26 -11.62 13.14
N TYR A 46 6.43 -11.90 12.14
CA TYR A 46 5.45 -10.95 11.62
C TYR A 46 4.07 -11.22 12.22
N ALA A 47 3.23 -10.19 12.21
CA ALA A 47 1.81 -10.26 12.54
C ALA A 47 1.11 -11.37 11.74
N GLU A 48 0.23 -12.14 12.37
CA GLU A 48 -0.46 -13.26 11.69
C GLU A 48 -1.29 -12.80 10.48
N ARG A 49 -1.80 -11.57 10.54
CA ARG A 49 -2.64 -10.96 9.50
C ARG A 49 -1.84 -10.22 8.44
N HIS A 50 -0.55 -10.01 8.67
CA HIS A 50 0.36 -9.48 7.66
C HIS A 50 0.66 -10.56 6.63
N ILE A 51 0.36 -10.28 5.37
CA ILE A 51 0.53 -11.26 4.30
C ILE A 51 1.98 -11.24 3.78
N ARG A 52 2.46 -10.08 3.32
CA ARG A 52 3.83 -9.87 2.83
C ARG A 52 4.11 -8.40 2.50
N PHE A 53 5.39 -8.15 2.22
CA PHE A 53 5.85 -6.96 1.51
C PHE A 53 5.76 -7.13 -0.01
N LEU A 54 5.54 -6.02 -0.71
CA LEU A 54 5.58 -5.90 -2.17
C LEU A 54 6.38 -4.65 -2.56
N PRO A 55 7.24 -4.71 -3.58
CA PRO A 55 7.85 -3.51 -4.13
C PRO A 55 6.81 -2.71 -4.95
N ILE A 56 6.87 -1.38 -4.90
CA ILE A 56 5.97 -0.50 -5.68
C ILE A 56 6.07 -0.72 -7.18
N THR A 57 7.22 -1.18 -7.69
CA THR A 57 7.43 -1.48 -9.12
C THR A 57 6.51 -2.58 -9.65
N MET A 58 5.89 -3.36 -8.75
CA MET A 58 4.88 -4.36 -9.09
C MET A 58 3.45 -3.84 -9.08
N THR A 59 3.22 -2.57 -8.71
CA THR A 59 1.89 -1.96 -8.71
C THR A 59 1.62 -1.23 -10.02
N ASN A 60 0.34 -0.96 -10.30
CA ASN A 60 -0.09 -0.32 -11.55
C ASN A 60 0.44 1.12 -11.66
N ASP A 61 0.70 1.79 -10.54
CA ASP A 61 1.00 3.23 -10.48
C ASP A 61 2.24 3.64 -11.32
N GLN A 62 3.21 2.73 -11.46
CA GLN A 62 4.43 2.95 -12.26
C GLN A 62 4.32 2.43 -13.71
N GLN A 63 3.28 1.69 -14.09
CA GLN A 63 3.17 1.03 -15.40
C GLN A 63 2.13 1.71 -16.35
N THR A 64 1.74 2.95 -16.03
CA THR A 64 0.52 3.66 -16.49
C THR A 64 0.50 4.19 -17.94
N SER A 65 1.08 3.47 -18.91
CA SER A 65 0.74 3.76 -20.32
C SER A 65 0.74 2.55 -21.25
N HIS A 66 1.45 1.47 -20.90
CA HIS A 66 1.66 0.37 -21.84
C HIS A 66 0.73 -0.83 -21.64
N TRP A 67 0.08 -0.95 -20.48
CA TRP A 67 -0.68 -2.15 -20.07
C TRP A 67 -2.10 -1.89 -19.55
N GLN A 68 -2.57 -0.63 -19.62
CA GLN A 68 -3.89 -0.23 -19.10
C GLN A 68 -5.07 -0.94 -19.79
N ASP A 69 -4.92 -1.36 -21.05
CA ASP A 69 -6.01 -1.87 -21.89
C ASP A 69 -6.38 -3.35 -21.68
N SER A 70 -5.81 -4.07 -20.71
CA SER A 70 -5.97 -5.54 -20.66
C SER A 70 -6.37 -6.18 -19.33
N ARG A 71 -6.68 -5.43 -18.26
CA ARG A 71 -6.91 -6.07 -16.94
C ARG A 71 -8.10 -5.47 -16.20
N CYS A 72 -9.09 -6.35 -15.97
CA CYS A 72 -10.49 -6.11 -15.59
C CYS A 72 -11.36 -5.53 -16.71
N ASP A 73 -12.01 -6.42 -17.48
CA ASP A 73 -12.99 -6.10 -18.53
C ASP A 73 -14.27 -5.42 -18.00
N GLU A 74 -14.42 -5.26 -16.68
CA GLU A 74 -15.68 -4.84 -16.03
C GLU A 74 -15.76 -3.35 -15.68
N GLY A 75 -14.88 -2.50 -16.21
CA GLY A 75 -14.92 -1.06 -15.94
C GLY A 75 -14.80 -0.74 -14.44
N GLU A 76 -15.43 0.34 -13.98
CA GLU A 76 -15.32 0.87 -12.60
C GLU A 76 -15.79 -0.10 -11.48
N ASN A 77 -16.27 -1.30 -11.81
CA ASN A 77 -16.95 -2.23 -10.89
C ASN A 77 -16.22 -3.56 -10.65
N CYS A 78 -14.90 -3.54 -10.46
CA CYS A 78 -14.16 -4.76 -10.11
C CYS A 78 -14.66 -5.39 -8.79
N LEU A 79 -15.17 -6.62 -8.87
CA LEU A 79 -15.69 -7.37 -7.71
C LEU A 79 -14.58 -8.05 -6.88
N SER A 80 -13.36 -8.12 -7.37
CA SER A 80 -12.26 -8.80 -6.69
C SER A 80 -11.81 -8.02 -5.45
N ARG A 81 -12.04 -8.62 -4.27
CA ARG A 81 -11.52 -8.13 -2.98
C ARG A 81 -10.21 -8.84 -2.59
N ASN A 82 -9.49 -9.38 -3.57
CA ASN A 82 -8.17 -9.96 -3.36
C ASN A 82 -7.13 -8.84 -3.31
N LEU A 83 -6.35 -8.75 -2.22
CA LEU A 83 -5.41 -7.65 -2.03
C LEU A 83 -4.32 -7.59 -3.11
N TYR A 84 -3.86 -8.73 -3.64
CA TYR A 84 -2.89 -8.72 -4.75
C TYR A 84 -3.49 -8.14 -6.02
N HIS A 85 -4.70 -8.57 -6.37
CA HIS A 85 -5.42 -8.05 -7.53
C HIS A 85 -5.61 -6.53 -7.39
N VAL A 86 -6.08 -6.08 -6.23
CA VAL A 86 -6.33 -4.66 -5.96
C VAL A 86 -5.04 -3.85 -6.09
N ILE A 87 -3.94 -4.29 -5.48
CA ILE A 87 -2.65 -3.60 -5.55
C ILE A 87 -2.07 -3.58 -6.96
N MET A 88 -2.22 -4.67 -7.72
CA MET A 88 -1.62 -4.78 -9.06
C MET A 88 -2.39 -4.05 -10.13
N TYR A 89 -3.70 -3.88 -9.97
CA TYR A 89 -4.57 -3.37 -11.04
C TYR A 89 -5.31 -2.09 -10.67
N HIS A 90 -5.53 -1.84 -9.39
CA HIS A 90 -6.42 -0.79 -8.91
C HIS A 90 -5.82 0.06 -7.79
N SER A 91 -4.50 0.03 -7.63
CA SER A 91 -3.80 0.87 -6.66
C SER A 91 -3.76 2.34 -7.05
N GLY A 92 -4.38 2.77 -8.16
CA GLY A 92 -4.36 4.17 -8.60
C GLY A 92 -5.65 4.91 -8.23
N ASN A 93 -6.28 5.52 -9.24
CA ASN A 93 -7.52 6.30 -9.11
C ASN A 93 -8.79 5.46 -8.92
N THR A 94 -8.72 4.13 -9.01
CA THR A 94 -9.91 3.29 -8.81
C THR A 94 -10.38 3.45 -7.38
N ARG A 95 -11.54 4.08 -7.21
CA ARG A 95 -12.18 4.14 -5.91
C ARG A 95 -12.74 2.76 -5.63
N TYR A 96 -12.60 2.33 -4.38
CA TYR A 96 -13.40 1.25 -3.83
C TYR A 96 -14.45 1.79 -2.86
N PRO A 97 -15.28 2.78 -3.25
CA PRO A 97 -16.33 3.20 -2.36
C PRO A 97 -17.34 2.06 -2.32
N PRO A 98 -17.84 1.70 -1.14
CA PRO A 98 -19.09 0.98 -1.11
C PRO A 98 -20.17 1.91 -1.72
N GLU A 99 -20.80 1.49 -2.82
CA GLU A 99 -21.95 2.20 -3.43
C GLU A 99 -23.05 2.46 -2.38
N GLN A 100 -23.12 1.56 -1.38
CA GLN A 100 -23.81 1.74 -0.11
C GLN A 100 -22.93 1.14 0.99
N THR A 101 -22.56 1.92 2.02
CA THR A 101 -21.91 1.38 3.24
C THR A 101 -22.93 0.52 3.98
N LEU A 102 -23.01 -0.77 3.63
CA LEU A 102 -23.83 -1.72 4.36
C LEU A 102 -23.08 -2.17 5.61
N ASP A 103 -23.80 -2.35 6.71
CA ASP A 103 -23.21 -2.89 7.93
C ASP A 103 -22.56 -4.26 7.65
N ASN A 104 -21.38 -4.49 8.22
CA ASN A 104 -20.55 -5.69 8.05
C ASN A 104 -20.03 -5.91 6.63
N GLN A 105 -19.98 -4.85 5.82
CA GLN A 105 -19.37 -4.92 4.50
C GLN A 105 -17.85 -4.99 4.62
N ILE A 106 -17.26 -5.90 3.83
CA ILE A 106 -15.80 -5.98 3.67
C ILE A 106 -15.38 -5.06 2.52
N VAL A 107 -14.53 -4.08 2.83
CA VAL A 107 -13.96 -3.14 1.86
C VAL A 107 -12.45 -3.25 1.80
N ILE A 108 -11.87 -2.60 0.79
CA ILE A 108 -10.42 -2.40 0.70
C ILE A 108 -10.10 -0.97 1.12
N GLY A 109 -9.15 -0.85 2.04
CA GLY A 109 -8.64 0.44 2.51
C GLY A 109 -7.17 0.60 2.21
N PHE A 110 -6.76 1.82 1.93
CA PHE A 110 -5.37 2.21 1.75
C PHE A 110 -4.91 3.12 2.88
N HIS A 111 -3.75 2.85 3.45
CA HIS A 111 -3.15 3.67 4.50
C HIS A 111 -1.69 3.95 4.15
N GLN A 112 -1.32 5.21 3.98
CA GLN A 112 0.05 5.60 3.66
C GLN A 112 0.82 5.98 4.93
N THR A 113 2.07 5.55 5.00
CA THR A 113 2.93 5.69 6.18
C THR A 113 4.41 5.70 5.78
N SER A 114 5.33 5.83 6.74
CA SER A 114 6.76 5.71 6.49
C SER A 114 7.22 4.25 6.42
N HIS A 115 8.38 4.01 5.85
CA HIS A 115 9.03 2.69 5.85
C HIS A 115 9.16 2.10 7.25
N ALA A 116 9.64 2.89 8.21
CA ALA A 116 9.87 2.45 9.58
C ALA A 116 8.55 2.08 10.28
N ALA A 117 7.50 2.90 10.09
CA ALA A 117 6.18 2.62 10.63
C ALA A 117 5.56 1.37 9.99
N ALA A 118 5.64 1.23 8.67
CA ALA A 118 5.18 0.04 7.97
C ALA A 118 5.85 -1.24 8.48
N TYR A 119 7.16 -1.18 8.72
CA TYR A 119 7.89 -2.31 9.28
C TYR A 119 7.46 -2.65 10.72
N SER A 120 7.30 -1.64 11.58
CA SER A 120 6.76 -1.79 12.94
C SER A 120 5.37 -2.44 12.93
N ILE A 121 4.50 -2.00 12.01
CA ILE A 121 3.16 -2.56 11.81
C ILE A 121 3.24 -4.01 11.34
N ALA A 122 4.18 -4.35 10.44
CA ALA A 122 4.36 -5.71 9.97
C ALA A 122 4.73 -6.69 11.10
N GLN A 123 5.48 -6.22 12.11
CA GLN A 123 5.91 -7.02 13.26
C GLN A 123 4.87 -7.09 14.38
N SER A 124 4.06 -6.04 14.52
CA SER A 124 3.04 -5.94 15.56
C SER A 124 1.65 -6.12 14.96
N GLU A 125 0.91 -5.03 14.74
CA GLU A 125 -0.40 -4.96 14.09
C GLU A 125 -0.64 -3.47 13.75
N LEU A 126 -1.67 -3.13 12.97
CA LEU A 126 -2.16 -1.74 12.92
C LEU A 126 -2.85 -1.39 14.24
N ARG A 127 -2.48 -0.26 14.84
CA ARG A 127 -3.03 0.20 16.12
C ARG A 127 -3.84 1.48 15.95
N PRO A 128 -4.98 1.62 16.66
CA PRO A 128 -5.76 2.85 16.61
C PRO A 128 -4.98 4.00 17.24
N SER A 129 -5.00 5.15 16.57
CA SER A 129 -4.52 6.40 17.15
C SER A 129 -5.52 6.89 18.21
N SER A 130 -5.00 7.53 19.25
CA SER A 130 -5.80 8.21 20.28
C SER A 130 -6.44 9.52 19.80
N THR A 131 -6.06 9.99 18.61
CA THR A 131 -6.53 11.25 18.00
C THR A 131 -6.82 11.07 16.51
N GLY A 132 -7.60 11.98 15.93
CA GLY A 132 -7.84 12.00 14.49
C GLY A 132 -8.97 12.96 14.09
N TRP A 133 -9.08 13.22 12.80
CA TRP A 133 -10.02 14.19 12.22
C TRP A 133 -11.50 13.81 12.41
N ILE A 134 -11.81 12.51 12.29
CA ILE A 134 -13.14 11.92 12.50
C ILE A 134 -13.16 10.97 13.71
N GLY A 135 -12.31 11.26 14.70
CA GLY A 135 -12.20 10.49 15.94
C GLY A 135 -10.93 9.64 16.07
N PRO A 136 -10.69 9.02 17.24
CA PRO A 136 -9.60 8.08 17.42
C PRO A 136 -9.85 6.79 16.62
N GLY A 137 -8.81 6.20 16.05
CA GLY A 137 -8.92 4.94 15.31
C GLY A 137 -7.84 4.75 14.25
N ILE A 138 -8.08 3.80 13.35
CA ILE A 138 -7.20 3.46 12.23
C ILE A 138 -7.84 3.96 10.94
N TYR A 139 -7.12 4.83 10.24
CA TYR A 139 -7.63 5.57 9.09
C TYR A 139 -7.26 4.90 7.78
N PHE A 140 -8.23 4.77 6.89
CA PHE A 140 -8.04 4.28 5.54
C PHE A 140 -8.71 5.21 4.54
N ALA A 141 -8.07 5.39 3.39
CA ALA A 141 -8.68 5.98 2.21
C ALA A 141 -9.25 4.88 1.30
N THR A 142 -10.21 5.25 0.44
CA THR A 142 -10.84 4.33 -0.53
C THR A 142 -10.01 4.13 -1.81
N SER A 143 -8.95 4.89 -2.00
CA SER A 143 -7.97 4.74 -3.08
C SER A 143 -6.59 5.20 -2.61
N LEU A 144 -5.53 4.77 -3.29
CA LEU A 144 -4.16 5.18 -2.99
C LEU A 144 -3.94 6.67 -3.24
N ASN A 145 -4.44 7.20 -4.36
CA ASN A 145 -4.25 8.62 -4.68
C ASN A 145 -4.88 9.54 -3.62
N HIS A 146 -5.94 9.09 -2.95
CA HIS A 146 -6.53 9.83 -1.84
C HIS A 146 -5.69 9.79 -0.56
N THR A 147 -4.78 8.82 -0.40
CA THR A 147 -3.84 8.84 0.73
C THR A 147 -2.80 9.95 0.57
N GLU A 148 -2.35 10.24 -0.65
CA GLU A 148 -1.29 11.23 -0.90
C GLU A 148 -1.64 12.64 -0.41
N PHE A 149 -2.91 13.02 -0.52
CA PHE A 149 -3.39 14.33 -0.06
C PHE A 149 -3.54 14.43 1.46
N LYS A 150 -3.55 13.29 2.17
CA LYS A 150 -3.91 13.17 3.59
C LYS A 150 -2.77 12.68 4.46
N ALA A 151 -1.78 12.02 3.85
CA ALA A 151 -0.66 11.44 4.54
C ALA A 151 0.33 12.51 5.01
N ASN A 152 0.81 12.35 6.23
CA ASN A 152 1.91 13.14 6.79
C ASN A 152 3.25 12.41 6.70
N GLN A 153 3.24 11.16 6.22
CA GLN A 153 4.39 10.27 6.09
C GLN A 153 4.32 9.54 4.76
N PHE A 154 5.47 9.31 4.14
CA PHE A 154 5.59 8.75 2.79
C PHE A 154 6.60 7.61 2.78
N GLY A 155 6.44 6.71 1.81
CA GLY A 155 7.40 5.64 1.53
C GLY A 155 6.89 4.22 1.69
N ALA A 156 5.73 4.05 2.32
CA ALA A 156 5.01 2.79 2.28
C ALA A 156 3.50 3.01 2.25
N TYR A 157 2.81 2.04 1.66
CA TYR A 157 1.36 1.98 1.64
C TYR A 157 0.89 0.63 2.13
N ILE A 158 -0.13 0.62 2.96
CA ILE A 158 -0.77 -0.57 3.48
C ILE A 158 -2.10 -0.70 2.77
N CYS A 159 -2.28 -1.79 2.04
CA CYS A 159 -3.56 -2.16 1.44
C CYS A 159 -4.19 -3.24 2.32
N ALA A 160 -5.33 -2.93 2.90
CA ALA A 160 -5.98 -3.74 3.93
C ALA A 160 -7.38 -4.16 3.53
N LYS A 161 -7.75 -5.38 3.92
CA LYS A 161 -9.12 -5.87 3.86
C LYS A 161 -9.78 -5.58 5.20
N VAL A 162 -10.79 -4.72 5.19
CA VAL A 162 -11.40 -4.16 6.40
C VAL A 162 -12.88 -4.50 6.46
N ASP A 163 -13.33 -5.04 7.58
CA ASP A 163 -14.73 -5.25 7.91
C ASP A 163 -15.28 -4.00 8.57
N LEU A 164 -16.19 -3.28 7.90
CA LEU A 164 -16.71 -2.03 8.40
C LEU A 164 -17.61 -2.19 9.65
N GLY A 165 -18.10 -3.40 9.93
CA GLY A 165 -19.04 -3.61 11.04
C GLY A 165 -20.22 -2.63 10.96
N LYS A 166 -20.69 -2.13 12.11
CA LYS A 166 -21.71 -1.09 12.14
C LYS A 166 -21.12 0.26 11.73
N THR A 167 -21.62 0.82 10.64
CA THR A 167 -21.02 2.02 10.02
C THR A 167 -21.88 3.26 10.22
N LYS A 168 -21.27 4.35 10.69
CA LYS A 168 -21.87 5.69 10.68
C LYS A 168 -21.27 6.52 9.56
N ARG A 169 -22.11 6.88 8.58
CA ARG A 169 -21.70 7.73 7.45
C ARG A 169 -21.96 9.19 7.77
N ILE A 170 -20.96 10.04 7.55
CA ILE A 170 -20.98 11.47 7.86
C ILE A 170 -20.46 12.28 6.67
N THR A 171 -21.00 13.49 6.50
CA THR A 171 -20.52 14.48 5.51
C THR A 171 -19.86 15.68 6.18
N ASN A 172 -20.01 15.80 7.50
CA ASN A 172 -19.32 16.78 8.32
C ASN A 172 -18.61 16.04 9.48
N PRO A 173 -17.29 16.24 9.67
CA PRO A 173 -16.54 15.62 10.77
C PRO A 173 -17.14 15.86 12.15
N LYS A 174 -17.86 16.98 12.33
CA LYS A 174 -18.53 17.34 13.59
C LYS A 174 -19.75 16.47 13.91
N ASP A 175 -20.25 15.71 12.95
CA ASP A 175 -21.42 14.84 13.14
C ASP A 175 -21.05 13.54 13.86
N TRP A 176 -19.75 13.25 13.98
CA TRP A 176 -19.25 12.16 14.81
C TRP A 176 -19.07 12.60 16.27
N SER A 177 -19.44 11.71 17.18
CA SER A 177 -19.22 11.86 18.61
C SER A 177 -18.73 10.54 19.21
N SER A 178 -17.91 10.60 20.26
CA SER A 178 -17.41 9.40 20.94
C SER A 178 -18.51 8.52 21.57
N GLY A 179 -19.74 9.02 21.67
CA GLY A 179 -20.90 8.26 22.15
C GLY A 179 -21.61 7.45 21.06
N ASP A 180 -21.24 7.62 19.79
CA ASP A 180 -21.81 6.86 18.69
C ASP A 180 -21.38 5.39 18.79
N GLN A 181 -22.35 4.50 19.05
CA GLN A 181 -22.13 3.06 19.06
C GLN A 181 -22.00 2.53 17.63
N CYS A 182 -20.88 2.81 16.99
CA CYS A 182 -20.49 2.31 15.66
C CYS A 182 -19.06 1.77 15.70
N ASP A 183 -18.79 0.77 14.87
CA ASP A 183 -17.47 0.18 14.72
C ASP A 183 -16.62 1.00 13.73
N THR A 184 -17.28 1.70 12.80
CA THR A 184 -16.61 2.51 11.77
C THR A 184 -17.33 3.80 11.47
N VAL A 185 -16.54 4.85 11.28
CA VAL A 185 -16.99 6.15 10.81
C VAL A 185 -16.56 6.28 9.35
N TYR A 186 -17.51 6.44 8.44
CA TYR A 186 -17.24 6.68 7.03
C TYR A 186 -17.47 8.16 6.74
N TYR A 187 -16.43 8.87 6.31
CA TYR A 187 -16.49 10.28 5.97
C TYR A 187 -16.47 10.47 4.45
N GLU A 188 -17.57 11.04 3.96
CA GLU A 188 -17.71 11.43 2.56
C GLU A 188 -17.05 12.77 2.34
N HIS A 189 -15.94 12.75 1.61
CA HIS A 189 -15.22 13.98 1.37
C HIS A 189 -15.94 14.75 0.25
N PRO A 190 -16.11 16.08 0.35
CA PRO A 190 -16.78 16.88 -0.69
C PRO A 190 -16.13 16.77 -2.09
N HIS A 191 -14.84 16.42 -2.13
CA HIS A 191 -14.07 16.20 -3.35
C HIS A 191 -13.89 14.71 -3.72
N GLY A 192 -14.65 13.82 -3.05
CA GLY A 192 -14.66 12.37 -3.28
C GLY A 192 -13.42 11.62 -2.82
N ALA A 193 -12.54 12.28 -2.05
CA ALA A 193 -11.44 11.67 -1.33
C ALA A 193 -11.93 11.01 -0.03
N ASP A 194 -12.84 10.05 -0.13
CA ASP A 194 -13.49 9.45 1.04
C ASP A 194 -12.49 8.73 1.94
N GLU A 195 -12.78 8.72 3.24
CA GLU A 195 -12.03 7.98 4.25
C GLU A 195 -12.95 7.27 5.21
N PHE A 196 -12.41 6.25 5.86
CA PHE A 196 -13.08 5.60 6.97
C PHE A 196 -12.11 5.34 8.11
N CYS A 197 -12.62 5.53 9.32
CA CYS A 197 -11.91 5.31 10.56
C CYS A 197 -12.52 4.12 11.28
N VAL A 198 -11.73 3.06 11.46
CA VAL A 198 -12.14 1.88 12.24
C VAL A 198 -11.62 1.98 13.66
N HIS A 199 -12.45 1.65 14.64
CA HIS A 199 -12.08 1.81 16.05
C HIS A 199 -11.44 0.54 16.64
N ASN A 200 -11.63 -0.60 15.98
CA ASN A 200 -11.13 -1.89 16.46
C ASN A 200 -10.19 -2.54 15.44
N GLN A 201 -8.95 -2.84 15.86
CA GLN A 201 -7.97 -3.53 15.02
C GLN A 201 -8.47 -4.88 14.49
N ASN A 202 -9.39 -5.55 15.18
CA ASN A 202 -9.97 -6.84 14.74
C ASN A 202 -10.82 -6.74 13.47
N GLN A 203 -11.22 -5.53 13.09
CA GLN A 203 -11.89 -5.26 11.82
C GLN A 203 -10.94 -5.40 10.64
N ILE A 204 -9.63 -5.28 10.87
CA ILE A 204 -8.62 -5.44 9.83
C ILE A 204 -8.33 -6.93 9.70
N ARG A 205 -8.85 -7.55 8.63
CA ARG A 205 -8.79 -9.00 8.42
C ARG A 205 -7.43 -9.47 7.91
N SER A 206 -6.81 -8.67 7.04
CA SER A 206 -5.51 -8.96 6.45
C SER A 206 -4.96 -7.73 5.75
N TRP A 207 -3.65 -7.61 5.60
CA TRP A 207 -3.05 -6.52 4.81
C TRP A 207 -1.75 -6.93 4.13
N ILE A 208 -1.42 -6.17 3.09
CA ILE A 208 -0.14 -6.21 2.37
C ILE A 208 0.50 -4.83 2.49
N ILE A 209 1.81 -4.83 2.67
CA ILE A 209 2.60 -3.60 2.66
C ILE A 209 3.28 -3.46 1.31
N VAL A 210 3.02 -2.36 0.62
CA VAL A 210 3.72 -1.93 -0.57
C VAL A 210 4.81 -0.95 -0.15
N ILE A 211 6.06 -1.27 -0.47
CA ILE A 211 7.23 -0.46 -0.19
C ILE A 211 7.57 0.35 -1.44
N ASP A 212 7.56 1.66 -1.28
CA ASP A 212 8.08 2.58 -2.28
C ASP A 212 9.60 2.69 -2.09
N GLN A 213 10.39 2.19 -3.03
CA GLN A 213 11.86 2.23 -2.90
C GLN A 213 12.44 3.61 -3.25
N ASP A 214 11.63 4.49 -3.83
CA ASP A 214 12.00 5.86 -4.08
C ASP A 214 10.85 6.76 -3.60
N PRO A 215 10.71 6.94 -2.27
CA PRO A 215 9.60 7.70 -1.70
C PRO A 215 9.55 9.15 -2.18
N ASN A 216 10.56 9.64 -2.92
CA ASN A 216 10.85 11.06 -3.05
C ASN A 216 11.53 11.52 -4.33
N VAL A 217 10.80 11.47 -5.44
CA VAL A 217 11.07 12.39 -6.58
C VAL A 217 9.89 13.30 -6.94
N ARG A 218 8.64 12.93 -6.67
CA ARG A 218 7.49 13.69 -7.23
C ARG A 218 6.85 14.76 -6.35
N PHE A 219 6.85 14.66 -5.02
CA PHE A 219 6.02 15.56 -4.19
C PHE A 219 6.72 16.32 -3.04
N LEU A 220 7.76 15.78 -2.40
CA LEU A 220 8.42 16.50 -1.28
C LEU A 220 9.38 17.61 -1.70
N GLN A 221 9.91 17.58 -2.94
CA GLN A 221 10.81 18.62 -3.43
C GLN A 221 10.11 19.98 -3.60
N GLU A 222 8.84 20.00 -4.00
CA GLU A 222 8.16 21.26 -4.36
C GLU A 222 7.60 22.02 -3.16
N LYS A 223 7.27 21.35 -2.04
CA LYS A 223 6.39 21.98 -1.03
C LYS A 223 7.07 22.43 0.27
N ASN A 224 8.17 21.82 0.72
CA ASN A 224 8.57 21.96 2.13
C ASN A 224 10.07 22.18 2.44
N ASN A 225 10.99 22.26 1.47
CA ASN A 225 12.43 22.43 1.73
C ASN A 225 13.00 21.43 2.77
N LYS A 226 12.36 20.27 2.92
CA LYS A 226 12.84 19.21 3.82
C LYS A 226 13.89 18.38 3.07
N PRO A 227 14.97 17.97 3.74
CA PRO A 227 15.93 17.06 3.12
C PRO A 227 15.22 15.78 2.70
N LEU A 228 15.60 15.28 1.53
CA LEU A 228 15.13 14.00 1.02
C LEU A 228 15.63 12.90 1.97
N PRO A 229 14.83 11.85 2.26
CA PRO A 229 15.38 10.66 2.87
C PRO A 229 16.51 10.13 2.00
N SER A 230 17.50 9.54 2.65
CA SER A 230 18.78 9.14 2.06
C SER A 230 18.64 8.09 0.96
N GLY A 231 17.47 7.43 0.87
CA GLY A 231 17.25 6.24 0.03
C GLY A 231 17.92 5.00 0.61
N ASN A 232 18.59 5.13 1.76
CA ASN A 232 19.16 4.06 2.54
C ASN A 232 18.23 3.77 3.73
N TYR A 233 17.41 2.74 3.59
CA TYR A 233 16.39 2.35 4.57
C TYR A 233 16.91 2.20 6.01
N VAL A 234 18.19 1.80 6.20
CA VAL A 234 18.79 1.69 7.54
C VAL A 234 19.10 3.05 8.14
N GLU A 235 19.51 4.02 7.32
CA GLU A 235 19.75 5.40 7.74
C GLU A 235 18.43 6.15 7.96
N ASP A 236 17.44 5.95 7.09
CA ASP A 236 16.10 6.54 7.23
C ASP A 236 15.39 6.03 8.51
N ARG A 237 15.62 4.77 8.91
CA ARG A 237 15.16 4.22 10.20
C ARG A 237 15.76 4.95 11.41
N LEU A 238 17.01 5.39 11.32
CA LEU A 238 17.70 6.13 12.38
C LEU A 238 17.28 7.61 12.40
N GLU A 239 16.90 8.18 11.26
CA GLU A 239 16.33 9.52 11.19
C GLU A 239 14.88 9.59 11.71
N ASP A 240 14.06 8.56 11.48
CA ASP A 240 12.68 8.50 12.00
C ASP A 240 12.63 8.39 13.54
N THR A 241 13.68 7.91 14.22
CA THR A 241 13.81 8.01 15.68
C THR A 241 13.85 9.46 16.20
N VAL A 242 14.12 10.44 15.32
CA VAL A 242 14.13 11.88 15.65
C VAL A 242 12.74 12.51 15.46
N TYR A 243 11.87 11.93 14.62
CA TYR A 243 10.47 12.35 14.48
C TYR A 243 9.60 11.80 15.62
N ARG A 244 9.65 12.48 16.77
CA ARG A 244 8.84 12.22 17.99
C ARG A 244 7.30 12.36 17.81
N GLY A 245 6.80 12.45 16.58
CA GLY A 245 5.38 12.70 16.29
C GLY A 245 4.49 11.45 16.31
N CYS A 246 5.07 10.26 16.18
CA CYS A 246 4.37 8.99 16.30
C CYS A 246 4.83 8.27 17.57
N GLN A 247 4.39 8.79 18.73
CA GLN A 247 4.29 7.94 19.90
C GLN A 247 3.02 7.10 19.74
N PHE A 248 3.24 5.80 19.50
CA PHE A 248 2.22 4.75 19.55
C PHE A 248 1.59 4.65 20.94
#